data_AF-A0A945GP68-F1
#
_entry.id   AF-A0A945GP68-F1
#
_cell.length_a   1.000
_cell.length_b   1.000
_cell.length_c   1.000
_cell.angle_alpha   90.00
_cell.angle_beta   90.00
_cell.angle_gamma   90.00
#
_symmetry.space_group_name_H-M   'P 1'
#
loop_
_entity.id
_entity.type
_entity.pdbx_description
1 polymer ?
#
loop_
_entity_poly.entity_id
_entity_poly.type
_entity_poly.pdbx_seq_one_letter_code
_entity_poly.pdbx_strand_id
1 'polypeptide(L)' 'LLEAAPAQLPGLIEEGWSMIDGKLVVPDTPGAGFDVEPRIFEQGMQDRNGFSLSLD' A
#
# COMPACT_ATOMS: atom_id res chain seq x y z
N LEU A 1 -21.02 -5.74 -5.77
CA LEU A 1 -19.75 -5.66 -6.52
C LEU A 1 -18.84 -4.77 -5.71
N LEU A 2 -17.92 -5.37 -4.96
CA LEU A 2 -16.88 -4.65 -4.21
C LEU A 2 -15.80 -4.35 -5.24
N GLU A 3 -15.92 -3.20 -5.90
CA GLU A 3 -14.93 -2.74 -6.86
C GLU A 3 -13.60 -2.60 -6.11
N ALA A 4 -12.62 -3.44 -6.44
CA ALA A 4 -11.24 -3.34 -5.97
C ALA A 4 -10.57 -2.13 -6.64
N ALA A 5 -11.17 -0.95 -6.48
CA ALA A 5 -10.54 0.31 -6.83
C ALA A 5 -9.20 0.36 -6.07
N PRO A 6 -8.11 0.81 -6.72
CA PRO A 6 -6.84 0.98 -6.03
C PRO A 6 -7.08 1.86 -4.81
N ALA A 7 -6.99 1.26 -3.63
CA ALA A 7 -7.15 1.99 -2.39
C ALA A 7 -6.02 3.01 -2.36
N GLN A 8 -6.34 4.28 -2.14
CA GLN A 8 -5.30 5.23 -1.77
C GLN A 8 -4.76 4.78 -0.41
N LEU A 9 -3.55 4.23 -0.42
CA LEU A 9 -2.82 3.82 0.76
C LEU A 9 -1.94 4.99 1.18
N PRO A 10 -2.32 5.76 2.22
CA PRO A 10 -1.57 6.95 2.62
C PRO A 10 -0.14 6.57 2.99
N GLY A 11 0.85 7.27 2.42
CA GLY A 11 2.26 7.00 2.66
C GLY A 11 2.88 5.93 1.79
N LEU A 12 2.11 5.23 0.94
CA LEU A 12 2.66 4.31 -0.04
C LEU A 12 2.96 5.07 -1.33
N ILE A 13 4.21 4.97 -1.79
CA ILE A 13 4.68 5.54 -3.04
C ILE A 13 4.68 4.41 -4.07
N GLU A 14 3.59 4.30 -4.82
CA GLU A 14 3.40 3.28 -5.86
C GLU A 14 3.90 3.79 -7.22
N GLU A 15 5.15 3.50 -7.58
CA GLU A 15 5.66 3.82 -8.91
C GLU A 15 5.45 2.66 -9.89
N GLY A 16 4.41 2.78 -10.74
CA GLY A 16 4.20 1.90 -11.89
C GLY A 16 3.33 0.67 -11.65
N TRP A 17 2.81 0.48 -10.43
CA TRP A 17 1.74 -0.49 -10.20
C TRP A 17 0.44 -0.04 -10.87
N SER A 18 -0.28 -0.98 -11.48
CA SER A 18 -1.57 -0.69 -12.08
C SER A 18 -2.50 -1.89 -12.07
N MET A 19 -3.81 -1.63 -12.07
CA MET A 19 -4.84 -2.65 -12.27
C MET A 19 -5.36 -2.54 -13.71
N ILE A 20 -5.12 -3.57 -14.54
CA ILE A 20 -5.55 -3.59 -15.94
C ILE A 20 -6.30 -4.90 -16.19
N ASP A 21 -7.54 -4.82 -16.65
CA ASP A 21 -8.41 -5.98 -16.93
C ASP A 21 -8.52 -6.97 -15.76
N GLY A 22 -8.61 -6.43 -14.53
CA GLY A 22 -8.67 -7.24 -13.31
C GLY A 22 -7.36 -7.93 -12.93
N LYS A 23 -6.24 -7.52 -13.54
CA LYS A 23 -4.90 -8.03 -13.24
C LYS A 23 -4.04 -6.94 -12.63
N LEU A 24 -3.34 -7.29 -11.56
CA LEU A 24 -2.31 -6.43 -10.99
C LEU A 24 -1.05 -6.54 -11.86
N VAL A 25 -0.69 -5.44 -12.51
CA VAL A 25 0.52 -5.33 -13.33
C VAL A 25 1.66 -4.82 -12.45
N VAL A 26 2.71 -5.63 -12.38
CA VAL A 26 3.90 -5.40 -11.56
C VAL A 26 4.87 -4.50 -12.32
N PRO A 27 5.46 -3.46 -11.68
CA PRO A 27 6.46 -2.61 -12.31
C PRO A 27 7.81 -3.33 -12.48
N ASP A 28 8.57 -2.92 -13.50
CA ASP A 28 9.92 -3.45 -13.77
C ASP A 28 11.01 -2.85 -12.84
N THR A 29 10.62 -1.94 -11.95
CA THR A 29 11.51 -1.31 -10.97
C THR A 29 12.09 -2.39 -10.03
N PRO A 30 13.42 -2.42 -9.78
CA PRO A 30 14.03 -3.41 -8.89
C PRO A 30 13.44 -3.42 -7.47
N GLY A 31 13.42 -4.59 -6.85
CA GLY A 31 12.91 -4.77 -5.49
C GLY A 31 11.40 -5.03 -5.48
N ALA A 32 10.69 -4.46 -4.50
CA ALA A 32 9.25 -4.63 -4.35
C ALA A 32 8.42 -3.66 -5.21
N GLY A 33 9.06 -2.73 -5.93
CA GLY A 33 8.37 -1.81 -6.83
C GLY A 33 7.53 -0.74 -6.14
N PHE A 34 7.68 -0.53 -4.84
CA PHE A 34 7.06 0.56 -4.09
C PHE A 34 8.04 1.09 -3.04
N ASP A 35 7.79 2.30 -2.55
CA ASP A 35 8.46 2.86 -1.38
C ASP A 35 7.42 3.29 -0.34
N VAL A 36 7.84 3.47 0.90
CA VAL A 36 7.00 3.95 2.00
C VAL A 36 7.58 5.24 2.54
N GLU A 37 6.75 6.27 2.65
CA GLU A 37 7.16 7.53 3.25
C GLU A 37 7.76 7.31 4.64
N PRO A 38 9.01 7.76 4.89
CA PRO A 38 9.72 7.44 6.13
C PRO A 38 8.95 7.81 7.40
N ARG A 39 8.23 8.94 7.38
CA ARG A 39 7.41 9.39 8.52
C ARG A 39 6.26 8.44 8.84
N ILE A 40 5.65 7.84 7.81
CA ILE A 40 4.55 6.88 7.97
C ILE A 40 5.08 5.57 8.53
N PHE A 41 6.25 5.13 8.06
CA PHE A 41 6.94 3.98 8.62
C PHE A 41 7.31 4.19 10.10
N GLU A 42 7.92 5.34 10.42
CA GLU A 42 8.27 5.72 11.80
C GLU A 42 7.03 5.76 12.70
N GLN A 43 5.92 6.35 12.23
CA GLN A 43 4.66 6.37 12.97
C GLN A 43 4.14 4.95 13.25
N GLY A 44 4.12 4.08 12.24
CA GLY A 44 3.67 2.69 12.38
C GLY A 44 4.52 1.88 13.37
N MET A 45 5.81 2.19 13.49
CA MET A 45 6.69 1.55 14.48
C MET A 45 6.42 2.02 15.92
N GLN A 46 5.90 3.23 16.12
CA GLN A 46 5.58 3.77 17.44
C GLN A 46 4.16 3.41 17.90
N ASP A 47 3.24 3.18 16.96
CA ASP A 47 1.86 2.82 17.27
C ASP A 47 1.71 1.30 17.42
N ARG A 48 1.69 0.83 18.68
CA ARG A 48 1.44 -0.59 19.01
C ARG A 48 0.09 -1.11 18.52
N ASN A 49 -0.88 -0.23 18.24
CA ASN A 49 -2.19 -0.58 17.70
C ASN A 49 -2.32 -0.22 16.21
N GLY A 50 -1.29 0.36 15.57
CA GLY A 50 -1.35 0.89 14.21
C GLY A 50 -1.65 -0.14 13.13
N PHE A 51 -1.47 -1.43 13.43
CA PHE A 51 -1.78 -2.56 12.54
C PHE A 51 -2.88 -3.48 13.10
N SER A 52 -3.67 -3.03 14.08
CA SER A 52 -4.77 -3.80 14.65
C SER A 52 -6.10 -3.40 14.02
N LEU A 53 -6.67 -4.28 13.19
CA LEU A 53 -8.10 -4.24 12.88
C LEU A 53 -8.83 -5.03 13.97
N SER A 54 -9.46 -4.31 14.89
CA SER A 54 -10.40 -4.90 15.87
C SER A 54 -11.79 -4.88 15.24
N LEU A 55 -12.46 -6.03 15.19
CA LEU A 55 -13.90 -6.08 14.93
C LEU A 55 -14.58 -5.90 16.29
N ASP A 56 -15.22 -4.76 16.49
CA ASP A 56 -16.18 -4.56 17.59
C ASP A 56 -17.44 -5.42 17.38
#